data_AF-A0A353VUJ2-F1
#
_entry.id   AF-A0A353VUJ2-F1
#
_cell.length_a   1.000
_cell.length_b   1.000
_cell.length_c   1.000
_cell.angle_alpha   90.00
_cell.angle_beta   90.00
_cell.angle_gamma   90.00
#
_symmetry.space_group_name_H-M   'P 1'
#
loop_
_entity.id
_entity.type
_entity.pdbx_description
1 polymer ?
#
loop_
_entity_poly.entity_id
_entity_poly.type
_entity_poly.pdbx_seq_one_letter_code
_entity_poly.pdbx_strand_id
1 'polypeptide(L)'
;MKEFWFTPKNYGNGFYPSSWQGWLIILIALALICAAFYLSNPFEYKTTEQAINDWLRFIIDFIVIHTVYFVLVKDRVKGGVRWRWGKEN
;
A
#
# COMPACT_ATOMS: atom_id res chain seq x y z
N MET A 1 14.66 21.70 -4.56
CA MET A 1 13.77 20.81 -5.34
C MET A 1 13.01 19.94 -4.35
N LYS A 2 11.69 19.75 -4.48
CA LYS A 2 10.99 18.76 -3.62
C LYS A 2 11.57 17.38 -3.93
N GLU A 3 12.12 16.69 -2.94
CA GLU A 3 12.51 15.29 -3.10
C GLU A 3 11.26 14.45 -3.31
N PHE A 4 11.07 13.97 -4.54
CA PHE A 4 10.04 13.00 -4.86
C PHE A 4 10.53 11.61 -4.49
N TRP A 5 9.72 10.88 -3.73
CA TRP A 5 10.07 9.52 -3.30
C TRP A 5 9.69 8.48 -4.34
N PHE A 6 8.77 8.84 -5.24
CA PHE A 6 8.18 7.92 -6.21
C PHE A 6 8.20 8.50 -7.62
N THR A 7 8.49 7.61 -8.56
CA THR A 7 8.46 7.88 -10.00
C THR A 7 7.21 7.23 -10.61
N PRO A 8 6.43 7.96 -11.41
CA PRO A 8 5.26 7.41 -12.08
C PRO A 8 5.64 6.44 -13.20
N LYS A 9 4.76 5.49 -13.49
CA LYS A 9 4.89 4.64 -14.68
C LYS A 9 4.58 5.45 -15.94
N ASN A 10 5.17 5.06 -17.07
CA ASN A 10 4.88 5.70 -18.37
C ASN A 10 3.45 5.41 -18.86
N TYR A 11 2.88 4.26 -18.46
CA TYR A 11 1.55 3.84 -18.86
C TYR A 11 0.73 3.41 -17.64
N GLY A 12 -0.56 3.73 -17.68
CA GLY A 12 -1.55 3.35 -16.67
C GLY A 12 -1.56 4.23 -15.43
N ASN A 13 -2.20 3.72 -14.36
CA ASN A 13 -2.21 4.35 -13.04
C ASN A 13 -1.24 3.60 -12.13
N GLY A 14 -0.11 4.22 -11.79
CA GLY A 14 0.85 3.61 -10.90
C GLY A 14 2.18 4.37 -10.80
N PHE A 15 2.93 4.03 -9.76
CA PHE A 15 4.22 4.61 -9.44
C PHE A 15 5.08 3.55 -8.72
N TYR A 16 6.38 3.78 -8.66
CA TYR A 16 7.34 2.91 -7.99
C TYR A 16 8.36 3.77 -7.21
N PRO A 17 8.95 3.24 -6.13
CA PRO A 17 9.90 3.99 -5.31
C PRO A 17 11.15 4.30 -6.12
N SER A 18 11.59 5.55 -6.05
CA SER A 18 12.84 6.04 -6.66
C SER A 18 13.82 6.60 -5.64
N SER A 19 13.45 6.62 -4.35
CA SER A 19 14.30 7.03 -3.24
C SER A 19 14.30 6.00 -2.11
N TRP A 20 15.26 6.11 -1.19
CA TRP A 20 15.32 5.25 -0.01
C TRP A 20 14.12 5.44 0.92
N GLN A 21 13.58 6.67 1.03
CA GLN A 21 12.36 6.93 1.79
C GLN A 21 11.16 6.21 1.18
N GLY A 22 11.07 6.18 -0.16
CA GLY A 22 10.03 5.45 -0.88
C GLY A 22 10.07 3.94 -0.65
N TRP A 23 11.27 3.35 -0.59
CA TRP A 23 11.45 1.96 -0.19
C TRP A 23 11.08 1.71 1.27
N LEU A 24 11.54 2.58 2.18
CA LEU A 24 11.27 2.45 3.60
C LEU A 24 9.76 2.46 3.91
N ILE A 25 9.00 3.39 3.32
CA ILE A 25 7.54 3.46 3.56
C ILE A 25 6.79 2.25 2.98
N ILE A 26 7.25 1.68 1.85
CA ILE A 26 6.71 0.42 1.33
C ILE A 26 7.01 -0.73 2.29
N LEU A 27 8.25 -0.84 2.79
CA LEU A 27 8.64 -1.90 3.72
C LEU A 27 7.85 -1.81 5.03
N ILE A 28 7.62 -0.59 5.55
CA ILE A 28 6.79 -0.37 6.73
C ILE A 28 5.34 -0.81 6.46
N ALA A 29 4.75 -0.39 5.33
CA ALA A 29 3.39 -0.80 4.99
C ALA A 29 3.27 -2.32 4.84
N LEU A 30 4.25 -2.97 4.20
CA LEU A 30 4.30 -4.42 4.06
C LEU A 30 4.42 -5.12 5.43
N ALA A 31 5.31 -4.64 6.30
CA ALA A 31 5.46 -5.18 7.65
C ALA A 31 4.16 -5.07 8.46
N LEU A 32 3.45 -3.94 8.37
CA LEU A 32 2.15 -3.75 9.01
C LEU A 32 1.08 -4.70 8.46
N ILE A 33 1.03 -4.91 7.14
CA ILE A 33 0.11 -5.88 6.52
C ILE A 33 0.42 -7.30 7.01
N CYS A 34 1.69 -7.70 7.04
CA CYS A 34 2.11 -8.99 7.58
C CYS A 34 1.75 -9.13 9.06
N ALA A 35 1.93 -8.08 9.87
CA ALA A 35 1.55 -8.09 11.28
C ALA A 35 0.03 -8.20 11.47
N ALA A 36 -0.77 -7.47 10.70
CA ALA A 36 -2.23 -7.57 10.72
C ALA A 36 -2.71 -8.98 10.32
N PHE A 37 -2.08 -9.56 9.29
CA PHE A 37 -2.34 -10.93 8.88
C PHE A 37 -2.00 -11.95 9.97
N TYR A 38 -0.82 -11.81 10.59
CA TYR A 38 -0.39 -12.67 11.69
C TYR A 38 -1.32 -12.58 12.90
N LEU A 39 -1.77 -11.37 13.27
CA LEU A 39 -2.65 -11.13 14.42
C LEU A 39 -4.11 -11.55 14.20
N SER A 40 -4.55 -11.62 12.95
CA SER A 40 -5.89 -12.12 12.60
C SER A 40 -5.90 -13.64 12.44
N ASN A 41 -4.76 -14.24 12.08
CA ASN A 41 -4.58 -15.68 11.90
C ASN A 41 -5.76 -16.38 11.18
N PRO A 42 -6.12 -15.92 9.97
CA PRO A 42 -7.37 -16.31 9.32
C PRO A 42 -7.37 -17.75 8.76
N PHE A 43 -6.21 -18.43 8.76
CA PHE A 43 -6.06 -19.81 8.30
C PHE A 43 -6.02 -20.85 9.42
N GLU A 44 -6.13 -20.41 10.67
CA GLU A 44 -6.23 -21.33 11.80
C GLU A 44 -7.57 -22.08 11.76
N TYR A 45 -7.55 -23.37 12.13
CA TYR A 45 -8.76 -24.19 12.15
C TYR A 45 -9.71 -23.70 13.24
N LYS A 46 -10.82 -23.08 12.82
CA LYS A 46 -11.80 -22.39 13.66
C LYS A 46 -13.21 -22.66 13.18
N THR A 47 -14.21 -22.26 13.96
CA THR A 47 -15.60 -22.25 13.50
C THR A 47 -15.78 -21.27 12.33
N THR A 48 -16.79 -21.49 11.49
CA THR A 48 -17.06 -20.64 10.32
C THR A 48 -17.25 -19.17 10.72
N GLU A 49 -17.96 -18.89 11.81
CA GLU A 49 -18.19 -17.52 12.31
C GLU A 49 -16.89 -16.83 12.71
N GLN A 50 -16.01 -17.54 13.43
CA GLN A 50 -14.74 -16.98 13.87
C GLN A 50 -13.81 -16.71 12.68
N ALA A 51 -13.76 -17.63 11.71
CA ALA A 51 -12.99 -17.43 10.48
C ALA A 51 -13.48 -16.20 9.69
N ILE A 52 -14.81 -16.01 9.57
CA ILE A 52 -15.39 -14.83 8.91
C ILE A 52 -14.96 -13.54 9.64
N ASN A 53 -15.04 -13.51 10.97
CA ASN A 53 -14.65 -12.34 11.76
C ASN A 53 -13.16 -12.01 11.61
N ASP A 54 -12.28 -13.02 11.58
CA ASP A 54 -10.84 -12.84 11.39
C ASP A 54 -10.50 -12.29 10.00
N TRP A 55 -11.17 -12.79 8.95
CA TRP A 55 -11.05 -12.26 7.59
C TRP A 55 -11.55 -10.82 7.48
N LEU A 56 -12.71 -10.51 8.06
CA LEU A 56 -13.25 -9.16 8.06
C LEU A 56 -12.31 -8.18 8.77
N ARG A 57 -11.76 -8.57 9.93
CA ARG A 57 -10.77 -7.78 10.65
C ARG A 57 -9.53 -7.53 9.78
N PHE A 58 -8.97 -8.56 9.15
CA PHE A 58 -7.82 -8.41 8.27
C PHE A 58 -8.09 -7.47 7.08
N ILE A 59 -9.26 -7.60 6.44
CA ILE A 59 -9.65 -6.73 5.32
C ILE A 59 -9.77 -5.27 5.77
N ILE A 60 -10.37 -5.02 6.94
CA ILE A 60 -10.48 -3.67 7.50
C ILE A 60 -9.08 -3.11 7.79
N ASP A 61 -8.22 -3.86 8.48
CA ASP A 61 -6.84 -3.46 8.78
C ASP A 61 -6.05 -3.16 7.50
N PHE A 62 -6.17 -4.02 6.49
CA PHE A 62 -5.56 -3.83 5.17
C PHE A 62 -6.01 -2.53 4.51
N ILE A 63 -7.32 -2.26 4.47
CA ILE A 63 -7.89 -1.04 3.89
C ILE A 63 -7.36 0.20 4.63
N VAL A 64 -7.32 0.17 5.96
CA VAL A 64 -6.82 1.28 6.78
C VAL A 64 -5.34 1.53 6.50
N ILE A 65 -4.50 0.49 6.57
CA ILE A 65 -3.06 0.58 6.31
C ILE A 65 -2.81 1.12 4.90
N HIS A 66 -3.51 0.56 3.90
CA HIS A 66 -3.34 0.97 2.50
C HIS A 66 -3.79 2.41 2.27
N THR A 67 -4.88 2.84 2.91
CA THR A 67 -5.38 4.22 2.82
C THR A 67 -4.39 5.20 3.43
N VAL A 68 -3.88 4.92 4.63
CA VAL A 68 -2.86 5.75 5.30
C VAL A 68 -1.60 5.83 4.45
N TYR A 69 -1.09 4.68 3.99
CA TYR A 69 0.04 4.61 3.06
C TYR A 69 -0.19 5.52 1.83
N PHE A 70 -1.35 5.38 1.19
CA PHE A 70 -1.66 6.12 -0.03
C PHE A 70 -1.75 7.64 0.22
N VAL A 71 -2.39 8.07 1.30
CA VAL A 71 -2.48 9.48 1.69
C VAL A 71 -1.09 10.09 1.94
N LEU A 72 -0.18 9.35 2.56
CA LEU A 72 1.20 9.80 2.80
C LEU A 72 2.03 9.88 1.50
N VAL A 73 1.75 9.00 0.54
CA VAL A 73 2.56 8.86 -0.69
C VAL A 73 2.05 9.73 -1.84
N LYS A 74 0.74 9.99 -1.97
CA LYS A 74 0.15 10.63 -3.16
C LYS A 74 0.83 11.95 -3.57
N ASP A 75 1.23 12.76 -2.58
CA ASP A 75 1.87 14.07 -2.79
C ASP A 75 3.39 13.98 -2.97
N ARG A 76 3.96 12.77 -2.81
CA ARG A 76 5.38 12.44 -2.99
C ARG A 76 5.68 11.79 -4.35
N VAL A 77 4.65 11.58 -5.18
CA VAL A 77 4.78 11.08 -6.55
C VAL A 77 5.09 12.21 -7.51
N LYS A 78 6.16 12.08 -8.29
CA LYS A 78 6.53 13.07 -9.31
C LYS A 78 5.41 13.25 -10.32
N GLY A 79 4.87 14.47 -10.43
CA GLY A 79 3.75 14.77 -11.33
C GLY A 79 2.41 14.14 -10.94
N GLY A 80 2.28 13.69 -9.68
CA GLY A 80 1.03 13.21 -9.08
C GLY A 80 0.57 11.81 -9.52
N VAL A 81 -0.43 11.30 -8.81
CA VAL A 81 -1.10 10.03 -9.11
C VAL A 81 -2.19 10.27 -10.16
N ARG A 82 -1.92 9.89 -11.41
CA ARG A 82 -2.87 10.01 -12.53
C ARG A 82 -2.60 8.94 -13.57
N TRP A 83 -3.63 8.65 -14.37
CA TRP A 83 -3.48 7.80 -15.54
C TRP A 83 -2.59 8.45 -16.60
N ARG A 84 -1.65 7.69 -17.16
CA ARG A 84 -0.73 8.14 -18.23
C ARG A 84 -0.85 7.23 -19.46
N TRP A 85 -0.77 7.82 -20.64
CA TRP A 85 -0.85 7.14 -21.94
C TRP A 85 0.51 7.05 -22.65
N GLY A 86 1.61 7.36 -21.96
CA GLY A 86 2.95 7.37 -22.54
C GLY A 86 3.93 8.25 -21.78
N LYS A 87 5.15 8.34 -22.32
CA LYS A 87 6.18 9.25 -21.82
C LYS A 87 5.72 10.69 -22.06
N GLU A 88 5.51 11.44 -20.99
CA GLU A 88 5.41 12.90 -21.10
C GLU A 88 6.84 13.41 -21.27
N ASN A 89 7.14 13.93 -22.46
CA ASN A 89 8.42 14.52 -22.82
C ASN A 89 8.73 15.75 -21.95
#